data_AF-A0AAN6USJ1-F1
#
_entry.id   AF-A0AAN6USJ1-F1
#
_cell.length_a   1.000
_cell.length_b   1.000
_cell.length_c   1.000
_cell.angle_alpha   90.00
_cell.angle_beta   90.00
_cell.angle_gamma   90.00
#
_symmetry.space_group_name_H-M   'P 1'
#
loop_
_entity.id
_entity.type
_entity.pdbx_description
1 polymer ?
#
loop_
_entity_poly.entity_id
_entity_poly.type
_entity_poly.pdbx_seq_one_letter_code
_entity_poly.pdbx_strand_id
1 'polypeptide(L)'
;MSSPNTPLAQAQAAWTAICTGGPYTSLMMVQHLMGAGGKTTKGFLTNPKAELKGTTAMLAAKTLAQLAPTWQLKTGRCTSFAVKAVNDLEHVVDSKNVSVFNFEVFDIGRHRIARCTKTGILIDSSSTGKGGAFVLPVDNWHSFPETDASWKYCVKDRKSKFERNGNADPRLVKVSAEPISAKQAMLICLDEVEKQAERSVPTLFRSLDAERQAVFHGMVFWNPKDHALELVQDLATKTKMIVQWPKNKKDAKGKVTGLDLTMQGTPETLGACIDAVEQFVKIYGGPFGGAQWLADGINTISEGWFQGACELWGCPKLVV
;
A
#
# COMPACT_ATOMS: atom_id res chain seq x y z
N MET A 1 -0.80 32.24 10.10
CA MET A 1 0.03 31.42 9.18
C MET A 1 1.25 30.96 9.96
N SER A 2 1.42 29.65 10.16
CA SER A 2 2.57 29.09 10.89
C SER A 2 3.87 29.34 10.10
N SER A 3 4.96 29.66 10.80
CA SER A 3 6.28 29.85 10.18
C SER A 3 6.66 28.58 9.39
N PRO A 4 7.15 28.70 8.13
CA PRO A 4 7.51 27.56 7.28
C PRO A 4 8.64 26.68 7.85
N ASN A 5 9.29 27.11 8.95
CA ASN A 5 10.42 26.42 9.57
C ASN A 5 10.08 25.64 10.85
N THR A 6 8.80 25.46 11.21
CA THR A 6 8.46 24.61 12.36
C THR A 6 8.66 23.12 12.02
N PRO A 7 9.04 22.26 12.98
CA PRO A 7 9.15 20.82 12.75
C PRO A 7 7.85 20.18 12.23
N LEU A 8 6.69 20.68 12.66
CA LEU A 8 5.39 20.23 12.17
C LEU A 8 5.18 20.60 10.69
N ALA A 9 5.51 21.83 10.29
CA ALA A 9 5.40 22.26 8.89
C ALA A 9 6.32 21.42 7.97
N GLN A 10 7.54 21.11 8.43
CA GLN A 10 8.47 20.23 7.71
C GLN A 10 7.90 18.81 7.57
N ALA A 11 7.37 18.24 8.67
CA ALA A 11 6.75 16.91 8.63
C ALA A 11 5.52 16.84 7.71
N GLN A 12 4.67 17.87 7.73
CA GLN A 12 3.51 17.98 6.83
C GLN A 12 3.92 18.13 5.36
N ALA A 13 5.02 18.84 5.09
CA ALA A 13 5.57 18.97 3.74
C ALA A 13 6.12 17.63 3.23
N ALA A 14 6.89 16.90 4.04
CA ALA A 14 7.38 15.57 3.70
C ALA A 14 6.21 14.60 3.44
N TRP A 15 5.22 14.58 4.33
CA TRP A 15 4.02 13.75 4.15
C TRP A 15 3.28 14.10 2.85
N THR A 16 3.10 15.38 2.54
CA THR A 16 2.44 15.85 1.31
C THR A 16 3.18 15.38 0.06
N ALA A 17 4.51 15.50 0.06
CA ALA A 17 5.35 15.07 -1.06
C ALA A 17 5.23 13.55 -1.30
N ILE A 18 5.25 12.74 -0.22
CA ILE A 18 5.12 11.29 -0.32
C ILE A 18 3.72 10.88 -0.76
N CYS A 19 2.67 11.52 -0.22
CA CYS A 19 1.28 11.21 -0.55
C CYS A 19 0.98 11.45 -2.04
N THR A 20 1.42 12.58 -2.58
CA THR A 20 1.15 12.97 -3.97
C THR A 20 2.11 12.33 -4.98
N GLY A 21 3.32 11.95 -4.55
CA GLY A 21 4.38 11.46 -5.44
C GLY A 21 4.16 10.08 -6.05
N GLY A 22 3.34 9.22 -5.42
CA GLY A 22 3.07 7.87 -5.90
C GLY A 22 1.83 7.25 -5.24
N PRO A 23 1.24 6.20 -5.83
CA PRO A 23 0.05 5.56 -5.29
C PRO A 23 0.37 4.67 -4.09
N TYR A 24 -0.66 4.28 -3.35
CA TYR A 24 -0.56 3.18 -2.39
C TYR A 24 -0.58 1.86 -3.17
N THR A 25 0.48 1.06 -3.14
CA THR A 25 0.51 -0.21 -3.89
C THR A 25 1.39 -1.29 -3.27
N SER A 26 1.05 -2.55 -3.57
CA SER A 26 1.85 -3.74 -3.23
C SER A 26 2.68 -4.27 -4.42
N LEU A 27 2.53 -3.73 -5.65
CA LEU A 27 3.15 -4.28 -6.85
C LEU A 27 4.67 -4.40 -6.74
N MET A 28 5.35 -3.32 -6.33
CA MET A 28 6.81 -3.33 -6.13
C MET A 28 7.25 -4.32 -5.05
N MET A 29 6.42 -4.53 -4.02
CA MET A 29 6.73 -5.50 -2.96
C MET A 29 6.61 -6.93 -3.47
N VAL A 30 5.59 -7.24 -4.26
CA VAL A 30 5.46 -8.56 -4.92
C VAL A 30 6.63 -8.78 -5.86
N GLN A 31 6.98 -7.79 -6.69
CA GLN A 31 8.13 -7.87 -7.60
C GLN A 31 9.43 -8.11 -6.83
N HIS A 32 9.63 -7.45 -5.69
CA HIS A 32 10.80 -7.65 -4.84
C HIS A 32 10.86 -9.07 -4.25
N LEU A 33 9.72 -9.60 -3.77
CA LEU A 33 9.63 -10.97 -3.26
C LEU A 33 9.91 -12.01 -4.35
N MET A 34 9.35 -11.80 -5.55
CA MET A 34 9.60 -12.65 -6.70
C MET A 34 11.08 -12.64 -7.08
N GLY A 35 11.71 -11.47 -7.17
CA GLY A 35 13.13 -11.34 -7.47
C GLY A 35 14.02 -12.02 -6.42
N ALA A 36 13.68 -11.91 -5.14
CA ALA A 36 14.41 -12.56 -4.06
C ALA A 36 14.38 -14.10 -4.16
N GLY A 37 13.25 -14.65 -4.61
CA GLY A 37 13.07 -16.10 -4.78
C GLY A 37 13.42 -16.63 -6.17
N GLY A 38 13.91 -15.81 -7.10
CA GLY A 38 14.14 -16.20 -8.50
C GLY A 38 12.87 -16.66 -9.22
N LYS A 39 11.73 -16.05 -8.89
CA LYS A 39 10.39 -16.44 -9.32
C LYS A 39 9.99 -15.77 -10.64
N THR A 40 9.04 -16.38 -11.35
CA THR A 40 8.58 -15.87 -12.66
C THR A 40 7.14 -15.37 -12.57
N THR A 41 6.77 -14.41 -13.43
CA THR A 41 5.39 -13.92 -13.55
C THR A 41 4.42 -15.07 -13.81
N LYS A 42 4.77 -16.00 -14.71
CA LYS A 42 3.95 -17.18 -15.01
C LYS A 42 3.76 -18.08 -13.79
N GLY A 43 4.82 -18.34 -13.02
CA GLY A 43 4.74 -19.10 -11.78
C GLY A 43 3.86 -18.41 -10.74
N PHE A 44 4.06 -17.10 -10.56
CA PHE A 44 3.24 -16.29 -9.66
C PHE A 44 1.77 -16.31 -10.03
N LEU A 45 1.41 -16.09 -11.29
CA LEU A 45 0.01 -16.13 -11.72
C LEU A 45 -0.60 -17.53 -11.59
N THR A 46 0.17 -18.59 -11.83
CA THR A 46 -0.32 -19.98 -11.69
C THR A 46 -0.64 -20.35 -10.24
N ASN A 47 0.25 -20.01 -9.30
CA ASN A 47 0.07 -20.34 -7.89
C ASN A 47 0.78 -19.32 -6.98
N PRO A 48 0.18 -18.13 -6.76
CA PRO A 48 0.83 -17.03 -6.07
C PRO A 48 1.32 -17.41 -4.67
N LYS A 49 0.50 -18.16 -3.94
CA LYS A 49 0.80 -18.61 -2.58
C LYS A 49 2.00 -19.53 -2.53
N ALA A 50 2.09 -20.49 -3.45
CA ALA A 50 3.24 -21.39 -3.49
C ALA A 50 4.49 -20.65 -4.00
N GLU A 51 4.32 -19.76 -4.99
CA GLU A 51 5.42 -19.05 -5.62
C GLU A 51 6.13 -18.11 -4.64
N LEU A 52 5.38 -17.38 -3.81
CA LEU A 52 5.96 -16.44 -2.85
C LEU A 52 6.35 -17.08 -1.51
N LYS A 53 5.99 -18.34 -1.25
CA LYS A 53 6.20 -18.98 0.05
C LYS A 53 7.68 -18.95 0.47
N GLY A 54 7.95 -18.36 1.64
CA GLY A 54 9.27 -18.30 2.25
C GLY A 54 10.18 -17.21 1.68
N THR A 55 9.72 -16.41 0.71
CA THR A 55 10.55 -15.36 0.10
C THR A 55 10.88 -14.24 1.08
N THR A 56 9.99 -13.91 2.01
CA THR A 56 10.28 -12.93 3.07
C THR A 56 11.42 -13.40 3.98
N ALA A 57 11.50 -14.69 4.30
CA ALA A 57 12.57 -15.24 5.12
C ALA A 57 13.95 -15.12 4.45
N MET A 58 14.00 -15.23 3.11
CA MET A 58 15.24 -15.00 2.34
C MET A 58 15.73 -13.55 2.45
N LEU A 59 14.79 -12.60 2.64
CA LEU A 59 15.10 -11.18 2.80
C LEU A 59 15.49 -10.82 4.24
N ALA A 60 15.21 -11.66 5.23
CA ALA A 60 15.49 -11.38 6.64
C ALA A 60 17.00 -11.21 6.92
N ALA A 61 17.86 -11.88 6.17
CA ALA A 61 19.32 -11.75 6.28
C ALA A 61 19.86 -10.43 5.69
N LYS A 62 19.09 -9.73 4.85
CA LYS A 62 19.54 -8.48 4.21
C LYS A 62 19.67 -7.33 5.21
N THR A 63 20.61 -6.43 4.94
CA THR A 63 20.76 -5.17 5.66
C THR A 63 19.67 -4.17 5.27
N LEU A 64 19.48 -3.11 6.07
CA LEU A 64 18.52 -2.05 5.75
C LEU A 64 18.83 -1.38 4.40
N ALA A 65 20.12 -1.12 4.11
CA ALA A 65 20.57 -0.57 2.85
C ALA A 65 20.21 -1.46 1.64
N GLN A 66 20.28 -2.79 1.80
CA GLN A 66 19.90 -3.75 0.76
C GLN A 66 18.38 -3.87 0.56
N LEU A 67 17.57 -3.41 1.53
CA LEU A 67 16.11 -3.35 1.42
C LEU A 67 15.65 -1.99 0.87
N ALA A 68 16.44 -0.92 1.05
CA ALA A 68 16.11 0.45 0.67
C ALA A 68 15.54 0.62 -0.76
N PRO A 69 16.03 -0.09 -1.81
CA PRO A 69 15.48 0.04 -3.17
C PRO A 69 14.00 -0.27 -3.31
N THR A 70 13.37 -0.97 -2.36
CA THR A 70 11.92 -1.25 -2.36
C THR A 70 11.13 -0.24 -1.52
N TRP A 71 11.78 0.39 -0.53
CA TRP A 71 11.11 1.20 0.49
C TRP A 71 11.23 2.70 0.28
N GLN A 72 12.25 3.16 -0.45
CA GLN A 72 12.49 4.59 -0.76
C GLN A 72 11.98 5.02 -2.14
N LEU A 73 11.11 4.22 -2.76
CA LEU A 73 10.49 4.49 -4.06
C LEU A 73 9.44 5.62 -3.99
N LYS A 74 8.72 5.95 -5.05
CA LYS A 74 7.51 6.80 -4.95
C LYS A 74 6.28 6.00 -4.48
N THR A 75 6.24 4.74 -4.87
CA THR A 75 5.17 3.76 -4.60
C THR A 75 5.37 3.00 -3.28
N GLY A 76 4.32 2.32 -2.80
CA GLY A 76 4.39 1.39 -1.68
C GLY A 76 3.19 1.46 -0.73
N ARG A 77 3.25 0.72 0.38
CA ARG A 77 2.21 0.69 1.42
C ARG A 77 2.54 1.68 2.56
N CYS A 78 1.76 1.64 3.64
CA CYS A 78 1.95 2.47 4.84
C CYS A 78 3.37 2.36 5.42
N THR A 79 3.98 1.18 5.44
CA THR A 79 5.38 1.01 5.88
C THR A 79 6.35 1.79 5.00
N SER A 80 6.21 1.72 3.66
CA SER A 80 7.05 2.52 2.74
C SER A 80 6.87 4.01 2.99
N PHE A 81 5.64 4.44 3.25
CA PHE A 81 5.33 5.83 3.57
C PHE A 81 6.07 6.28 4.85
N ALA A 82 5.93 5.52 5.94
CA ALA A 82 6.56 5.84 7.22
C ALA A 82 8.09 5.86 7.09
N VAL A 83 8.69 4.87 6.43
CA VAL A 83 10.15 4.80 6.23
C VAL A 83 10.67 5.99 5.43
N LYS A 84 10.00 6.38 4.34
CA LYS A 84 10.39 7.56 3.55
C LYS A 84 10.34 8.83 4.38
N ALA A 85 9.23 9.05 5.07
CA ALA A 85 9.06 10.25 5.88
C ALA A 85 10.12 10.35 6.98
N VAL A 86 10.44 9.22 7.63
CA VAL A 86 11.54 9.14 8.61
C VAL A 86 12.86 9.48 7.95
N ASN A 87 13.20 8.85 6.83
CA ASN A 87 14.44 9.10 6.12
C ASN A 87 14.58 10.57 5.68
N ASP A 88 13.52 11.19 5.17
CA ASP A 88 13.54 12.58 4.72
C ASP A 88 13.72 13.57 5.87
N LEU A 89 13.17 13.25 7.06
CA LEU A 89 13.16 14.16 8.21
C LEU A 89 14.35 13.96 9.15
N GLU A 90 14.93 12.77 9.26
CA GLU A 90 16.04 12.52 10.19
C GLU A 90 17.34 13.26 9.84
N HIS A 91 17.50 13.67 8.57
CA HIS A 91 18.62 14.50 8.11
C HIS A 91 18.46 15.99 8.45
N VAL A 92 17.30 16.41 8.98
CA VAL A 92 17.07 17.81 9.33
C VAL A 92 17.78 18.13 10.64
N VAL A 93 18.68 19.12 10.59
CA VAL A 93 19.43 19.63 11.75
C VAL A 93 19.07 21.08 12.05
N ASP A 94 19.18 21.48 13.32
CA ASP A 94 19.01 22.86 13.74
C ASP A 94 20.27 23.71 13.47
N SER A 95 20.25 24.98 13.87
CA SER A 95 21.38 25.90 13.70
C SER A 95 22.64 25.49 14.47
N LYS A 96 22.56 24.50 15.37
CA LYS A 96 23.67 23.95 16.15
C LYS A 96 24.11 22.59 15.61
N ASN A 97 23.65 22.22 14.41
CA ASN A 97 23.91 20.91 13.79
C ASN A 97 23.39 19.73 14.64
N VAL A 98 22.34 19.95 15.43
CA VAL A 98 21.68 18.90 16.22
C VAL A 98 20.45 18.41 15.47
N SER A 99 20.29 17.09 15.35
CA SER A 99 19.12 16.51 14.67
C SER A 99 17.81 16.96 15.34
N VAL A 100 16.89 17.47 14.53
CA VAL A 100 15.58 17.98 14.97
C VAL A 100 14.63 16.82 15.28
N PHE A 101 14.76 15.71 14.55
CA PHE A 101 13.87 14.57 14.64
C PHE A 101 14.57 13.33 15.20
N ASN A 102 13.79 12.38 15.70
CA ASN A 102 14.28 11.07 16.13
C ASN A 102 13.08 10.11 16.18
N PHE A 103 12.92 9.26 15.18
CA PHE A 103 11.69 8.50 15.01
C PHE A 103 11.77 7.09 15.58
N GLU A 104 10.63 6.65 16.10
CA GLU A 104 10.33 5.26 16.40
C GLU A 104 9.19 4.79 15.50
N VAL A 105 9.26 3.54 15.04
CA VAL A 105 8.21 2.93 14.22
C VAL A 105 7.36 2.02 15.09
N PHE A 106 6.04 2.06 14.91
CA PHE A 106 5.09 1.22 15.64
C PHE A 106 4.23 0.43 14.66
N ASP A 107 3.99 -0.84 14.97
CA ASP A 107 3.00 -1.68 14.28
C ASP A 107 1.72 -1.74 15.10
N ILE A 108 0.68 -1.07 14.61
CA ILE A 108 -0.60 -0.86 15.28
C ILE A 108 -1.71 -1.68 14.60
N GLY A 109 -1.41 -2.94 14.29
CA GLY A 109 -2.39 -3.84 13.69
C GLY A 109 -2.47 -3.65 12.17
N ARG A 110 -1.53 -4.26 11.45
CA ARG A 110 -1.39 -4.22 9.98
C ARG A 110 -1.13 -2.83 9.38
N HIS A 111 -0.99 -1.83 10.23
CA HIS A 111 -0.71 -0.44 9.86
C HIS A 111 0.53 0.02 10.62
N ARG A 112 1.45 0.70 9.93
CA ARG A 112 2.73 1.12 10.52
C ARG A 112 2.84 2.63 10.44
N ILE A 113 3.18 3.22 11.58
CA ILE A 113 3.33 4.66 11.75
C ILE A 113 4.69 4.99 12.32
N ALA A 114 5.12 6.24 12.13
CA ALA A 114 6.34 6.76 12.73
C ALA A 114 5.99 7.88 13.72
N ARG A 115 6.59 7.85 14.91
CA ARG A 115 6.47 8.92 15.91
C ARG A 115 7.84 9.45 16.30
N CYS A 116 8.01 10.77 16.22
CA CYS A 116 9.21 11.44 16.68
C CYS A 116 9.21 11.57 18.21
N THR A 117 10.25 11.06 18.86
CA THR A 117 10.44 11.13 20.32
C THR A 117 10.81 12.52 20.82
N LYS A 118 11.45 13.34 19.97
CA LYS A 118 11.85 14.72 20.31
C LYS A 118 10.70 15.71 20.20
N THR A 119 9.89 15.60 19.14
CA THR A 119 8.86 16.60 18.81
C THR A 119 7.44 16.14 19.13
N GLY A 120 7.24 14.84 19.41
CA GLY A 120 5.91 14.25 19.61
C GLY A 120 5.08 14.11 18.32
N ILE A 121 5.65 14.46 17.16
CA ILE A 121 4.96 14.38 15.87
C ILE A 121 4.75 12.92 15.47
N LEU A 122 3.54 12.59 15.06
CA LEU A 122 3.14 11.30 14.49
C LEU A 122 2.87 11.46 12.99
N ILE A 123 3.38 10.52 12.20
CA ILE A 123 3.22 10.45 10.75
C ILE A 123 2.42 9.19 10.42
N ASP A 124 1.27 9.40 9.77
CA ASP A 124 0.34 8.33 9.41
C ASP A 124 -0.12 8.50 7.95
N SER A 125 0.14 7.49 7.11
CA SER A 125 -0.26 7.49 5.69
C SER A 125 -1.78 7.46 5.47
N SER A 126 -2.54 7.10 6.49
CA SER A 126 -3.99 6.96 6.48
C SER A 126 -4.68 8.13 7.18
N SER A 127 -3.92 9.13 7.63
CA SER A 127 -4.46 10.27 8.35
C SER A 127 -5.34 11.11 7.44
N THR A 128 -6.53 11.44 7.95
CA THR A 128 -7.46 12.41 7.36
C THR A 128 -7.17 13.83 7.83
N GLY A 129 -6.26 14.00 8.80
CA GLY A 129 -5.87 15.32 9.29
C GLY A 129 -5.07 16.10 8.26
N LYS A 130 -5.12 17.44 8.37
CA LYS A 130 -4.40 18.36 7.47
C LYS A 130 -2.90 18.04 7.40
N GLY A 131 -2.42 17.65 6.22
CA GLY A 131 -1.03 17.30 5.97
C GLY A 131 -0.56 15.99 6.60
N GLY A 132 -1.48 15.18 7.15
CA GLY A 132 -1.28 13.82 7.68
C GLY A 132 -0.19 13.58 8.72
N ALA A 133 0.37 14.68 9.25
CA ALA A 133 1.29 14.70 10.37
C ALA A 133 0.76 15.68 11.44
N PHE A 134 0.78 15.25 12.69
CA PHE A 134 0.21 15.99 13.82
C PHE A 134 0.99 15.72 15.11
N VAL A 135 0.94 16.66 16.06
CA VAL A 135 1.58 16.48 17.37
C VAL A 135 0.65 15.66 18.25
N LEU A 136 1.13 14.50 18.72
CA LEU A 136 0.40 13.66 19.65
C LEU A 136 0.78 14.07 21.10
N PRO A 137 -0.16 14.65 21.88
CA PRO A 137 0.12 14.99 23.27
C PRO A 137 0.47 13.74 24.08
N VAL A 138 1.48 13.87 24.93
CA VAL A 138 1.94 12.80 25.81
C VAL A 138 0.85 12.41 26.79
N ASP A 139 0.66 11.10 26.98
CA ASP A 139 -0.27 10.48 27.94
C ASP A 139 -1.75 10.88 27.80
N ASN A 140 -2.11 11.58 26.74
CA ASN A 140 -3.46 12.01 26.42
C ASN A 140 -3.95 11.34 25.13
N TRP A 141 -5.25 11.11 25.04
CA TRP A 141 -5.88 10.69 23.80
C TRP A 141 -6.03 11.88 22.87
N HIS A 142 -5.72 11.68 21.60
CA HIS A 142 -5.97 12.60 20.51
C HIS A 142 -6.95 11.95 19.54
N SER A 143 -8.12 12.56 19.38
CA SER A 143 -9.20 12.09 18.50
C SER A 143 -9.37 13.09 17.36
N PHE A 144 -9.76 12.59 16.20
CA PHE A 144 -10.06 13.42 15.04
C PHE A 144 -11.57 13.63 14.92
N PRO A 145 -12.07 14.86 14.76
CA PRO A 145 -13.51 15.10 14.60
C PRO A 145 -14.15 14.30 13.45
N GLU A 146 -13.38 14.01 12.42
CA GLU A 146 -13.85 13.40 11.17
C GLU A 146 -13.78 11.86 11.20
N THR A 147 -13.22 11.26 12.25
CA THR A 147 -13.04 9.80 12.31
C THR A 147 -13.18 9.25 13.73
N ASP A 148 -13.58 7.98 13.84
CA ASP A 148 -13.57 7.28 15.13
C ASP A 148 -12.17 6.91 15.63
N ALA A 149 -11.12 7.28 14.91
CA ALA A 149 -9.75 6.96 15.26
C ALA A 149 -9.25 7.85 16.40
N SER A 150 -8.64 7.23 17.40
CA SER A 150 -8.02 7.91 18.53
C SER A 150 -6.64 7.32 18.81
N TRP A 151 -5.72 8.20 19.18
CA TRP A 151 -4.31 7.88 19.40
C TRP A 151 -3.85 8.29 20.77
N LYS A 152 -2.96 7.51 21.38
CA LYS A 152 -2.28 7.88 22.62
C LYS A 152 -0.87 7.34 22.62
N TYR A 153 0.07 8.11 23.14
CA TYR A 153 1.40 7.61 23.45
C TYR A 153 1.59 7.59 24.97
N CYS A 154 1.86 6.41 25.50
CA CYS A 154 2.16 6.20 26.91
C CYS A 154 3.67 6.27 27.11
N VAL A 155 4.17 7.34 27.75
CA VAL A 155 5.62 7.53 27.95
C VAL A 155 6.19 6.49 28.91
N LYS A 156 5.47 6.22 30.02
CA LYS A 156 5.91 5.26 31.05
C LYS A 156 6.25 3.89 30.47
N ASP A 157 5.42 3.42 29.55
CA ASP A 157 5.55 2.09 28.96
C ASP A 157 6.17 2.13 27.55
N ARG A 158 6.51 3.33 27.05
CA ARG A 158 6.99 3.60 25.69
C ARG A 158 6.12 2.95 24.60
N LYS A 159 4.79 2.99 24.80
CA LYS A 159 3.81 2.30 23.94
C LYS A 159 2.95 3.29 23.16
N SER A 160 2.75 3.00 21.88
CA SER A 160 1.71 3.68 21.08
C SER A 160 0.41 2.88 21.16
N LYS A 161 -0.69 3.58 21.44
CA LYS A 161 -2.04 3.04 21.50
C LYS A 161 -2.91 3.65 20.42
N PHE A 162 -3.71 2.80 19.80
CA PHE A 162 -4.68 3.15 18.78
C PHE A 162 -6.02 2.51 19.11
N GLU A 163 -7.09 3.29 19.04
CA GLU A 163 -8.46 2.81 19.17
C GLU A 163 -9.32 3.33 18.02
N ARG A 164 -10.30 2.53 17.61
CA ARG A 164 -11.33 2.94 16.64
C ARG A 164 -12.71 2.60 17.20
N ASN A 165 -13.36 3.60 17.79
CA ASN A 165 -14.64 3.45 18.48
C ASN A 165 -15.79 3.41 17.46
N GLY A 166 -16.12 2.23 16.93
CA GLY A 166 -17.21 2.07 15.95
C GLY A 166 -17.07 0.91 14.95
N ASN A 167 -15.97 0.17 14.98
CA ASN A 167 -15.68 -0.86 13.98
C ASN A 167 -16.04 -2.28 14.45
N ALA A 168 -16.68 -3.06 13.57
CA ALA A 168 -17.14 -4.43 13.86
C ALA A 168 -16.04 -5.52 13.80
N ASP A 169 -14.80 -5.19 13.42
CA ASP A 169 -13.67 -6.16 13.45
C ASP A 169 -12.88 -6.02 14.77
N PRO A 170 -13.03 -6.96 15.73
CA PRO A 170 -12.38 -6.93 17.03
C PRO A 170 -10.84 -6.90 16.98
N ARG A 171 -10.20 -7.23 15.84
CA ARG A 171 -8.74 -7.18 15.68
C ARG A 171 -8.18 -5.76 15.47
N LEU A 172 -9.04 -4.78 15.22
CA LEU A 172 -8.68 -3.38 14.95
C LEU A 172 -9.16 -2.41 16.05
N VAL A 173 -9.76 -2.92 17.12
CA VAL A 173 -10.51 -2.11 18.09
C VAL A 173 -9.58 -1.42 19.08
N LYS A 174 -8.52 -2.10 19.54
CA LYS A 174 -7.49 -1.57 20.44
C LYS A 174 -6.15 -2.21 20.16
N VAL A 175 -5.13 -1.42 19.85
CA VAL A 175 -3.75 -1.90 19.73
C VAL A 175 -2.87 -1.13 20.70
N SER A 176 -1.94 -1.83 21.35
CA SER A 176 -0.90 -1.26 22.19
C SER A 176 0.43 -1.87 21.79
N ALA A 177 1.27 -1.10 21.12
CA ALA A 177 2.48 -1.59 20.46
C ALA A 177 3.75 -0.98 21.06
N GLU A 178 4.76 -1.83 21.22
CA GLU A 178 6.14 -1.41 21.47
C GLU A 178 6.80 -0.97 20.15
N PRO A 179 7.82 -0.10 20.21
CA PRO A 179 8.52 0.32 19.01
C PRO A 179 9.26 -0.87 18.38
N ILE A 180 9.21 -0.94 17.06
CA ILE A 180 9.94 -1.90 16.24
C ILE A 180 10.99 -1.17 15.40
N SER A 181 12.04 -1.88 15.01
CA SER A 181 13.01 -1.34 14.06
C SER A 181 12.39 -1.15 12.67
N ALA A 182 12.92 -0.22 11.88
CA ALA A 182 12.51 -0.04 10.49
C ALA A 182 12.61 -1.35 9.68
N LYS A 183 13.68 -2.13 9.89
CA LYS A 183 13.85 -3.45 9.27
C LYS A 183 12.73 -4.43 9.66
N GLN A 184 12.35 -4.50 10.94
CA GLN A 184 11.23 -5.34 11.36
C GLN A 184 9.92 -4.88 10.69
N ALA A 185 9.64 -3.58 10.65
CA ALA A 185 8.45 -3.04 10.01
C ALA A 185 8.36 -3.42 8.52
N MET A 186 9.50 -3.34 7.81
CA MET A 186 9.63 -3.75 6.41
C MET A 186 9.36 -5.25 6.22
N LEU A 187 9.98 -6.10 7.04
CA LEU A 187 9.82 -7.56 6.95
C LEU A 187 8.39 -8.00 7.27
N ILE A 188 7.75 -7.42 8.28
CA ILE A 188 6.34 -7.73 8.58
C ILE A 188 5.44 -7.32 7.42
N CYS A 189 5.69 -6.16 6.79
CA CYS A 189 4.91 -5.71 5.64
C CYS A 189 5.08 -6.65 4.43
N LEU A 190 6.28 -7.17 4.18
CA LEU A 190 6.53 -8.17 3.14
C LEU A 190 5.84 -9.50 3.44
N ASP A 191 5.90 -9.97 4.69
CA ASP A 191 5.21 -11.20 5.12
C ASP A 191 3.68 -11.08 4.91
N GLU A 192 3.10 -9.91 5.18
CA GLU A 192 1.69 -9.66 4.88
C GLU A 192 1.38 -9.70 3.39
N VAL A 193 2.25 -9.11 2.55
CA VAL A 193 2.11 -9.14 1.09
C VAL A 193 2.24 -10.56 0.58
N GLU A 194 3.25 -11.31 1.02
CA GLU A 194 3.47 -12.72 0.70
C GLU A 194 2.20 -13.55 0.99
N LYS A 195 1.58 -13.35 2.16
CA LYS A 195 0.37 -14.08 2.56
C LYS A 195 -0.89 -13.68 1.80
N GLN A 196 -0.93 -12.50 1.20
CA GLN A 196 -2.15 -11.92 0.61
C GLN A 196 -2.11 -11.78 -0.91
N ALA A 197 -0.94 -11.84 -1.54
CA ALA A 197 -0.78 -11.61 -2.97
C ALA A 197 -1.60 -12.56 -3.85
N GLU A 198 -2.02 -13.72 -3.33
CA GLU A 198 -2.97 -14.59 -4.05
C GLU A 198 -4.33 -13.94 -4.30
N ARG A 199 -4.78 -13.04 -3.41
CA ARG A 199 -6.12 -12.44 -3.45
C ARG A 199 -6.11 -10.93 -3.60
N SER A 200 -4.98 -10.29 -3.31
CA SER A 200 -4.95 -8.85 -3.11
C SER A 200 -3.57 -8.27 -3.41
N VAL A 201 -3.48 -7.64 -4.58
CA VAL A 201 -2.38 -6.74 -4.92
C VAL A 201 -3.00 -5.40 -5.38
N PRO A 202 -3.30 -4.49 -4.44
CA PRO A 202 -3.95 -3.22 -4.73
C PRO A 202 -2.96 -2.18 -5.27
N THR A 203 -3.47 -1.26 -6.08
CA THR A 203 -2.90 0.03 -6.43
C THR A 203 -4.00 1.08 -6.30
N LEU A 204 -3.96 1.82 -5.21
CA LEU A 204 -4.92 2.86 -4.87
C LEU A 204 -4.34 4.24 -5.17
N PHE A 205 -5.02 4.97 -6.05
CA PHE A 205 -4.66 6.34 -6.40
C PHE A 205 -5.12 7.32 -5.33
N ARG A 206 -4.31 8.37 -5.12
CA ARG A 206 -4.55 9.33 -4.06
C ARG A 206 -4.12 10.75 -4.45
N SER A 207 -4.77 11.74 -3.88
CA SER A 207 -4.38 13.15 -3.99
C SER A 207 -4.63 13.87 -2.67
N LEU A 208 -4.52 15.20 -2.70
CA LEU A 208 -4.96 16.07 -1.62
C LEU A 208 -6.13 16.95 -2.08
N ASP A 209 -7.02 17.29 -1.15
CA ASP A 209 -8.04 18.33 -1.36
C ASP A 209 -7.48 19.74 -1.10
N ALA A 210 -8.35 20.76 -1.13
CA ALA A 210 -7.98 22.15 -0.89
C ALA A 210 -7.48 22.39 0.55
N GLU A 211 -7.96 21.60 1.49
CA GLU A 211 -7.63 21.61 2.90
C GLU A 211 -6.33 20.86 3.22
N ARG A 212 -5.75 20.15 2.23
CA ARG A 212 -4.59 19.26 2.32
C ARG A 212 -4.86 17.97 3.10
N GLN A 213 -6.08 17.45 3.05
CA GLN A 213 -6.42 16.12 3.54
C GLN A 213 -6.25 15.08 2.42
N ALA A 214 -6.00 13.82 2.78
CA ALA A 214 -5.90 12.73 1.82
C ALA A 214 -7.24 12.47 1.14
N VAL A 215 -7.25 12.46 -0.20
CA VAL A 215 -8.38 11.98 -1.00
C VAL A 215 -7.96 10.69 -1.69
N PHE A 216 -8.79 9.66 -1.56
CA PHE A 216 -8.60 8.36 -2.21
C PHE A 216 -9.55 8.24 -3.39
N HIS A 217 -9.01 7.88 -4.56
CA HIS A 217 -9.77 7.76 -5.80
C HIS A 217 -10.02 6.28 -6.13
N GLY A 218 -10.03 5.94 -7.41
CA GLY A 218 -10.15 4.57 -7.87
C GLY A 218 -8.96 3.69 -7.47
N MET A 219 -9.19 2.38 -7.49
CA MET A 219 -8.19 1.36 -7.20
C MET A 219 -8.14 0.31 -8.31
N VAL A 220 -6.94 0.07 -8.84
CA VAL A 220 -6.62 -1.11 -9.66
C VAL A 220 -6.25 -2.24 -8.71
N PHE A 221 -6.89 -3.40 -8.83
CA PHE A 221 -6.77 -4.49 -7.88
C PHE A 221 -6.58 -5.84 -8.57
N TRP A 222 -5.38 -6.39 -8.47
CA TRP A 222 -5.10 -7.73 -8.98
C TRP A 222 -5.58 -8.78 -7.97
N ASN A 223 -6.37 -9.74 -8.47
CA ASN A 223 -6.81 -10.94 -7.77
C ASN A 223 -6.43 -12.19 -8.58
N PRO A 224 -5.15 -12.62 -8.51
CA PRO A 224 -4.67 -13.72 -9.33
C PRO A 224 -5.41 -15.05 -9.06
N LYS A 225 -5.85 -15.30 -7.83
CA LYS A 225 -6.61 -16.52 -7.48
C LYS A 225 -7.92 -16.65 -8.26
N ASP A 226 -8.61 -15.54 -8.48
CA ASP A 226 -9.88 -15.52 -9.21
C ASP A 226 -9.70 -15.17 -10.70
N HIS A 227 -8.45 -15.16 -11.17
CA HIS A 227 -8.06 -14.83 -12.55
C HIS A 227 -8.67 -13.49 -12.98
N ALA A 228 -8.51 -12.45 -12.15
CA ALA A 228 -9.20 -11.18 -12.32
C ALA A 228 -8.31 -9.97 -12.02
N LEU A 229 -8.59 -8.88 -12.73
CA LEU A 229 -8.14 -7.52 -12.44
C LEU A 229 -9.38 -6.65 -12.25
N GLU A 230 -9.57 -6.16 -11.03
CA GLU A 230 -10.71 -5.34 -10.66
C GLU A 230 -10.34 -3.85 -10.73
N LEU A 231 -11.21 -3.07 -11.35
CA LEU A 231 -11.09 -1.63 -11.54
C LEU A 231 -12.18 -0.97 -10.70
N VAL A 232 -11.86 -0.72 -9.43
CA VAL A 232 -12.81 -0.19 -8.43
C VAL A 232 -12.92 1.32 -8.59
N GLN A 233 -14.04 1.79 -9.13
CA GLN A 233 -14.27 3.19 -9.49
C GLN A 233 -14.53 4.05 -8.25
N ASP A 234 -15.30 3.52 -7.30
CA ASP A 234 -15.69 4.18 -6.06
C ASP A 234 -15.51 3.21 -4.89
N LEU A 235 -14.73 3.63 -3.89
CA LEU A 235 -14.40 2.81 -2.73
C LEU A 235 -15.55 2.69 -1.72
N ALA A 236 -16.46 3.66 -1.69
CA ALA A 236 -17.61 3.68 -0.80
C ALA A 236 -18.74 2.79 -1.34
N THR A 237 -19.10 2.96 -2.61
CA THR A 237 -20.15 2.13 -3.25
C THR A 237 -19.65 0.77 -3.70
N LYS A 238 -18.33 0.61 -3.85
CA LYS A 238 -17.66 -0.58 -4.41
C LYS A 238 -18.06 -0.89 -5.85
N THR A 239 -18.54 0.11 -6.59
CA THR A 239 -18.77 -0.02 -8.03
C THR A 239 -17.44 -0.32 -8.73
N LYS A 240 -17.42 -1.35 -9.58
CA LYS A 240 -16.20 -1.81 -10.23
C LYS A 240 -16.47 -2.45 -11.58
N MET A 241 -15.50 -2.32 -12.48
CA MET A 241 -15.40 -3.16 -13.68
C MET A 241 -14.39 -4.27 -13.39
N ILE A 242 -14.55 -5.44 -14.00
CA ILE A 242 -13.67 -6.58 -13.81
C ILE A 242 -13.17 -7.03 -15.18
N VAL A 243 -11.86 -6.98 -15.38
CA VAL A 243 -11.20 -7.74 -16.45
C VAL A 243 -11.08 -9.17 -15.95
N GLN A 244 -11.88 -10.06 -16.52
CA GLN A 244 -12.02 -11.44 -16.07
C GLN A 244 -11.46 -12.39 -17.14
N TRP A 245 -10.47 -13.18 -16.74
CA TRP A 245 -9.96 -14.30 -17.53
C TRP A 245 -10.76 -15.59 -17.23
N PRO A 246 -10.69 -16.61 -18.10
CA PRO A 246 -11.22 -17.94 -17.83
C PRO A 246 -10.80 -18.48 -16.47
N LYS A 247 -11.78 -18.87 -15.65
CA LYS A 247 -11.53 -19.42 -14.31
C LYS A 247 -11.11 -20.87 -14.37
N ASN A 248 -10.51 -21.35 -13.30
CA ASN A 248 -10.27 -22.78 -13.12
C ASN A 248 -11.60 -23.55 -13.05
N LYS A 249 -11.81 -24.48 -13.99
CA LYS A 249 -12.88 -25.46 -13.95
C LYS A 249 -12.57 -26.49 -12.86
N LYS A 250 -13.54 -26.75 -12.00
CA LYS A 250 -13.42 -27.71 -10.90
C LYS A 250 -14.38 -28.88 -11.08
N ASP A 251 -13.96 -30.07 -10.69
CA ASP A 251 -14.86 -31.22 -10.57
C ASP A 251 -15.73 -31.13 -9.30
N ALA A 252 -16.62 -32.10 -9.10
CA ALA A 252 -17.49 -32.18 -7.92
C ALA A 252 -16.72 -32.28 -6.59
N LYS A 253 -15.43 -32.62 -6.62
CA LYS A 253 -14.54 -32.71 -5.45
C LYS A 253 -13.69 -31.45 -5.28
N GLY A 254 -13.88 -30.43 -6.12
CA GLY A 254 -13.15 -29.17 -6.08
C GLY A 254 -11.76 -29.20 -6.72
N LYS A 255 -11.37 -30.31 -7.38
CA LYS A 255 -10.08 -30.42 -8.06
C LYS A 255 -10.13 -29.67 -9.38
N VAL A 256 -9.09 -28.88 -9.67
CA VAL A 256 -8.95 -28.18 -10.95
C VAL A 256 -8.75 -29.20 -12.07
N THR A 257 -9.63 -29.19 -13.07
CA THR A 257 -9.61 -30.09 -14.23
C THR A 257 -9.25 -29.38 -15.54
N GLY A 258 -9.15 -28.05 -15.51
CA GLY A 258 -8.79 -27.22 -16.66
C GLY A 258 -9.27 -25.79 -16.48
N LEU A 259 -9.37 -25.04 -17.58
CA LEU A 259 -10.00 -23.72 -17.61
C LEU A 259 -11.47 -23.83 -18.07
N ASP A 260 -12.31 -22.95 -17.56
CA ASP A 260 -13.67 -22.77 -18.07
C ASP A 260 -13.65 -21.91 -19.32
N LEU A 261 -13.45 -22.56 -20.47
CA LEU A 261 -13.35 -21.90 -21.77
C LEU A 261 -14.66 -21.24 -22.23
N THR A 262 -15.79 -21.45 -21.54
CA THR A 262 -17.02 -20.69 -21.83
C THR A 262 -16.85 -19.20 -21.48
N MET A 263 -15.93 -18.88 -20.58
CA MET A 263 -15.56 -17.52 -20.20
C MET A 263 -14.53 -16.88 -21.14
N GLN A 264 -13.98 -17.64 -22.10
CA GLN A 264 -12.94 -17.18 -23.02
C GLN A 264 -13.40 -15.97 -23.84
N GLY A 265 -12.62 -14.89 -23.77
CA GLY A 265 -12.78 -13.70 -24.62
C GLY A 265 -12.23 -13.89 -26.03
N THR A 266 -12.30 -12.82 -26.81
CA THR A 266 -11.74 -12.73 -28.17
C THR A 266 -10.63 -11.67 -28.22
N PRO A 267 -9.86 -11.57 -29.32
CA PRO A 267 -8.91 -10.47 -29.50
C PRO A 267 -9.56 -9.08 -29.38
N GLU A 268 -10.80 -8.93 -29.81
CA GLU A 268 -11.56 -7.68 -29.68
C GLU A 268 -11.88 -7.36 -28.21
N THR A 269 -12.30 -8.37 -27.43
CA THR A 269 -12.55 -8.13 -25.99
C THR A 269 -11.27 -7.89 -25.21
N LEU A 270 -10.15 -8.50 -25.64
CA LEU A 270 -8.82 -8.19 -25.11
C LEU A 270 -8.46 -6.71 -25.31
N GLY A 271 -8.62 -6.18 -26.52
CA GLY A 271 -8.41 -4.76 -26.81
C GLY A 271 -9.26 -3.86 -25.91
N ALA A 272 -10.56 -4.16 -25.80
CA ALA A 272 -11.47 -3.42 -24.93
C ALA A 272 -11.07 -3.48 -23.44
N CYS A 273 -10.52 -4.61 -22.96
CA CYS A 273 -10.01 -4.72 -21.60
C CYS A 273 -8.76 -3.87 -21.36
N ILE A 274 -7.83 -3.80 -22.32
CA ILE A 274 -6.64 -2.94 -22.24
C ILE A 274 -7.08 -1.47 -22.18
N ASP A 275 -7.95 -1.06 -23.10
CA ASP A 275 -8.51 0.29 -23.15
C ASP A 275 -9.24 0.64 -21.84
N ALA A 276 -9.97 -0.31 -21.25
CA ALA A 276 -10.67 -0.09 -19.98
C ALA A 276 -9.71 0.22 -18.82
N VAL A 277 -8.53 -0.40 -18.76
CA VAL A 277 -7.51 -0.09 -17.74
C VAL A 277 -6.96 1.32 -17.94
N GLU A 278 -6.63 1.70 -19.17
CA GLU A 278 -6.10 3.03 -19.48
C GLU A 278 -7.13 4.13 -19.18
N GLN A 279 -8.38 3.95 -19.64
CA GLN A 279 -9.47 4.88 -19.35
C GLN A 279 -9.77 4.94 -17.86
N PHE A 280 -9.68 3.82 -17.14
CA PHE A 280 -9.88 3.80 -15.70
C PHE A 280 -8.87 4.69 -14.98
N VAL A 281 -7.58 4.58 -15.29
CA VAL A 281 -6.55 5.44 -14.68
C VAL A 281 -6.80 6.91 -15.01
N LYS A 282 -7.22 7.21 -16.24
CA LYS A 282 -7.52 8.58 -16.68
C LYS A 282 -8.72 9.20 -15.97
N ILE A 283 -9.79 8.44 -15.79
CA ILE A 283 -11.07 8.93 -15.24
C ILE A 283 -11.09 8.86 -13.72
N TYR A 284 -10.63 7.75 -13.16
CA TYR A 284 -10.75 7.43 -11.73
C TYR A 284 -9.41 7.48 -10.98
N GLY A 285 -8.28 7.76 -11.64
CA GLY A 285 -6.99 7.93 -10.95
C GLY A 285 -6.82 9.28 -10.24
N GLY A 286 -7.77 10.20 -10.41
CA GLY A 286 -7.68 11.56 -9.87
C GLY A 286 -6.63 12.42 -10.60
N PRO A 287 -6.33 13.63 -10.09
CA PRO A 287 -5.49 14.61 -10.79
C PRO A 287 -4.05 14.14 -11.02
N PHE A 288 -3.56 13.19 -10.21
CA PHE A 288 -2.20 12.64 -10.33
C PHE A 288 -2.18 11.20 -10.87
N GLY A 289 -3.34 10.64 -11.26
CA GLY A 289 -3.50 9.22 -11.60
C GLY A 289 -2.49 8.71 -12.64
N GLY A 290 -2.35 9.42 -13.76
CA GLY A 290 -1.40 9.06 -14.81
C GLY A 290 0.06 9.06 -14.34
N ALA A 291 0.48 10.12 -13.62
CA ALA A 291 1.84 10.20 -13.09
C ALA A 291 2.10 9.14 -12.01
N GLN A 292 1.11 8.84 -11.17
CA GLN A 292 1.17 7.79 -10.16
C GLN A 292 1.23 6.39 -10.78
N TRP A 293 0.53 6.17 -11.89
CA TRP A 293 0.57 4.89 -12.61
C TRP A 293 1.95 4.60 -13.22
N LEU A 294 2.64 5.64 -13.68
CA LEU A 294 4.01 5.53 -14.21
C LEU A 294 5.08 5.49 -13.11
N ALA A 295 4.73 5.79 -11.86
CA ALA A 295 5.69 5.91 -10.77
C ALA A 295 6.40 4.56 -10.54
N ASP A 296 7.74 4.59 -10.54
CA ASP A 296 8.63 3.43 -10.36
C ASP A 296 8.36 2.26 -11.32
N GLY A 297 7.67 2.50 -12.45
CA GLY A 297 7.36 1.48 -13.45
C GLY A 297 6.28 0.48 -13.03
N ILE A 298 5.38 0.82 -12.08
CA ILE A 298 4.32 -0.10 -11.67
C ILE A 298 3.35 -0.45 -12.81
N ASN A 299 3.16 0.45 -13.78
CA ASN A 299 2.40 0.15 -14.99
C ASN A 299 3.03 -1.00 -15.78
N THR A 300 4.35 -0.97 -15.98
CA THR A 300 5.08 -2.03 -16.71
C THR A 300 4.99 -3.37 -15.99
N ILE A 301 5.01 -3.39 -14.65
CA ILE A 301 4.77 -4.61 -13.88
C ILE A 301 3.35 -5.13 -14.13
N SER A 302 2.36 -4.25 -14.06
CA SER A 302 0.96 -4.60 -14.29
C SER A 302 0.71 -5.07 -15.73
N GLU A 303 1.31 -4.43 -16.72
CA GLU A 303 1.26 -4.83 -18.14
C GLU A 303 1.89 -6.22 -18.34
N GLY A 304 3.05 -6.47 -17.72
CA GLY A 304 3.68 -7.78 -17.75
C GLY A 304 2.84 -8.88 -17.10
N TRP A 305 2.13 -8.57 -16.01
CA TRP A 305 1.17 -9.49 -15.40
C TRP A 305 -0.04 -9.73 -16.31
N PHE A 306 -0.54 -8.68 -16.96
CA PHE A 306 -1.64 -8.77 -17.92
C PHE A 306 -1.30 -9.64 -19.11
N GLN A 307 -0.12 -9.44 -19.71
CA GLN A 307 0.38 -10.29 -20.79
C GLN A 307 0.54 -11.73 -20.33
N GLY A 308 1.20 -11.96 -19.18
CA GLY A 308 1.38 -13.31 -18.63
C GLY A 308 0.06 -14.01 -18.31
N ALA A 309 -0.96 -13.25 -17.86
CA ALA A 309 -2.31 -13.74 -17.65
C ALA A 309 -2.98 -14.13 -18.97
N CYS A 310 -2.80 -13.34 -20.03
CA CYS A 310 -3.32 -13.66 -21.35
C CYS A 310 -2.68 -14.93 -21.95
N GLU A 311 -1.36 -15.07 -21.79
CA GLU A 311 -0.63 -16.27 -22.24
C GLU A 311 -1.05 -17.53 -21.46
N LEU A 312 -1.32 -17.39 -20.16
CA LEU A 312 -1.63 -18.52 -19.28
C LEU A 312 -3.11 -18.92 -19.30
N TRP A 313 -4.00 -17.93 -19.35
CA TRP A 313 -5.45 -18.13 -19.16
C TRP A 313 -6.28 -17.83 -20.40
N GLY A 314 -5.71 -17.24 -21.44
CA GLY A 314 -6.42 -16.85 -22.67
C GLY A 314 -6.88 -15.39 -22.68
N CYS A 315 -7.78 -15.01 -23.59
CA CYS A 315 -8.28 -13.64 -23.72
C CYS A 315 -9.31 -13.35 -22.62
N PRO A 316 -9.24 -12.18 -21.96
CA PRO A 316 -10.21 -11.78 -20.96
C PRO A 316 -11.49 -11.20 -21.58
N LYS A 317 -12.51 -11.03 -20.73
CA LYS A 317 -13.70 -10.22 -21.00
C LYS A 317 -13.84 -9.13 -19.94
N LEU A 318 -14.46 -8.02 -20.32
CA LEU A 318 -14.88 -7.00 -19.37
C LEU A 318 -16.25 -7.37 -18.81
N VAL A 319 -16.36 -7.40 -17.48
CA VAL A 319 -17.61 -7.58 -16.74
C VAL A 319 -17.87 -6.28 -15.98
N VAL A 320 -19.04 -5.69 -16.18
CA VAL A 320 -19.46 -4.43 -15.57
C VAL A 320 -20.56 -4.70 -14.55
#